data_AF-A0A7K4D3W3-F1
#
_entry.id   AF-A0A7K4D3W3-F1
#
_cell.length_a   1.000
_cell.length_b   1.000
_cell.length_c   1.000
_cell.angle_alpha   90.00
_cell.angle_beta   90.00
_cell.angle_gamma   90.00
#
_symmetry.space_group_name_H-M   'P 1'
#
loop_
_entity.id
_entity.type
_entity.pdbx_description
1 polymer ?
#
loop_
_entity_poly.entity_id
_entity_poly.type
_entity_poly.pdbx_seq_one_letter_code
_entity_poly.pdbx_strand_id
1 'polypeptide(L)'
;MKLLAKAHISQRRLIEILRVIDSADKPVGARAISDSLSNRGYDLGERAVRYNLKILDELGFTKKQGYSGRVLTALGSRELNDALVDDRVGFVNTRIEEYMFKTSFDPDTSRGDVIANTSIVDKADSEKVFEILGRAFDAGYTISRRVLILEEGDSLSSLEIPAGSLGVATLCSITIDGMLMKRGIPVNTSFAGVMEIRKKQPIQFTDLIAYAGSSLDPMKMFMGRKVARVVDAIEGGHGLVLANVREVPIAAASQAAHLLEQSNSLGLGGLITIGDPGKPVMGCPVGSGKIGIAFCAGVNGPVAAEEMGVKIKTSPISMLIDYSRTTSLK
;
A
#
# COMPACT_ATOMS: atom_id res chain seq x y z
N MET A 1 -12.32 18.13 -23.68
CA MET A 1 -13.61 17.41 -23.82
C MET A 1 -13.29 15.93 -23.59
N LYS A 2 -13.72 15.35 -22.46
CA LYS A 2 -13.37 13.95 -22.07
C LYS A 2 -14.00 12.98 -23.08
N LEU A 3 -13.19 12.45 -24.01
CA LEU A 3 -13.67 11.62 -25.13
C LEU A 3 -14.13 10.22 -24.71
N LEU A 4 -13.92 9.83 -23.46
CA LEU A 4 -14.27 8.51 -22.93
C LEU A 4 -15.20 8.56 -21.71
N ALA A 5 -16.11 9.54 -21.59
CA ALA A 5 -16.91 9.68 -20.36
C ALA A 5 -18.29 9.00 -20.32
N LYS A 6 -18.74 8.20 -21.31
CA LYS A 6 -20.06 7.53 -21.24
C LYS A 6 -20.14 6.22 -22.03
N ALA A 7 -19.95 5.06 -21.36
CA ALA A 7 -20.67 3.78 -21.49
C ALA A 7 -19.85 2.61 -20.89
N HIS A 8 -20.28 2.08 -19.73
CA HIS A 8 -19.47 1.30 -18.79
C HIS A 8 -18.88 -0.05 -19.26
N ILE A 9 -19.39 -0.67 -20.33
CA ILE A 9 -18.91 -2.00 -20.79
C ILE A 9 -18.03 -1.91 -22.05
N SER A 10 -18.32 -0.98 -22.95
CA SER A 10 -17.55 -0.79 -24.19
C SER A 10 -16.16 -0.21 -23.94
N GLN A 11 -16.01 0.60 -22.89
CA GLN A 11 -14.77 1.31 -22.55
C GLN A 11 -13.73 0.39 -21.89
N ARG A 12 -14.16 -0.51 -20.99
CA ARG A 12 -13.28 -1.48 -20.34
C ARG A 12 -12.59 -2.39 -21.36
N ARG A 13 -13.31 -2.80 -22.41
CA ARG A 13 -12.75 -3.61 -23.52
C ARG A 13 -11.67 -2.85 -24.30
N LEU A 14 -11.87 -1.55 -24.55
CA LEU A 14 -10.89 -0.70 -25.24
C LEU A 14 -9.62 -0.51 -24.40
N ILE A 15 -9.78 -0.28 -23.09
CA ILE A 15 -8.64 -0.14 -22.15
C ILE A 15 -7.82 -1.43 -22.10
N GLU A 16 -8.46 -2.60 -22.02
CA GLU A 16 -7.75 -3.88 -21.97
C GLU A 16 -7.01 -4.18 -23.28
N ILE A 17 -7.57 -3.81 -24.43
CA ILE A 17 -6.86 -3.88 -25.72
C ILE A 17 -5.62 -2.98 -25.69
N LEU A 18 -5.74 -1.74 -25.20
CA LEU A 18 -4.59 -0.83 -25.04
C LEU A 18 -3.53 -1.42 -24.09
N ARG A 19 -3.92 -2.02 -22.95
CA ARG A 19 -2.98 -2.69 -22.03
C ARG A 19 -2.19 -3.81 -22.70
N VAL A 20 -2.83 -4.63 -23.53
CA VAL A 20 -2.16 -5.72 -24.25
C VAL A 20 -1.14 -5.17 -25.27
N ILE A 21 -1.47 -4.08 -25.96
CA ILE A 21 -0.53 -3.44 -26.91
C ILE A 21 0.62 -2.77 -26.16
N ASP A 22 0.37 -2.15 -25.00
CA ASP A 22 1.37 -1.47 -24.18
C ASP A 22 2.39 -2.44 -23.56
N SER A 23 1.90 -3.63 -23.17
CA SER A 23 2.73 -4.69 -22.61
C SER A 23 3.58 -5.43 -23.66
N ALA A 24 3.48 -5.07 -24.94
CA ALA A 24 4.16 -5.76 -26.02
C ALA A 24 5.31 -4.93 -26.60
N ASP A 25 6.51 -5.50 -26.62
CA ASP A 25 7.72 -4.85 -27.17
C ASP A 25 7.72 -4.74 -28.70
N LYS A 26 6.68 -5.26 -29.37
CA LYS A 26 6.54 -5.31 -30.83
C LYS A 26 5.09 -5.03 -31.23
N PRO A 27 4.83 -4.56 -32.47
CA PRO A 27 3.47 -4.36 -32.96
C PRO A 27 2.63 -5.62 -32.82
N VAL A 28 1.41 -5.48 -32.31
CA VAL A 28 0.54 -6.64 -32.00
C VAL A 28 -0.67 -6.71 -32.94
N GLY A 29 -0.92 -7.91 -33.47
CA GLY A 29 -2.07 -8.21 -34.31
C GLY A 29 -3.32 -8.59 -33.50
N ALA A 30 -4.49 -8.50 -34.15
CA ALA A 30 -5.77 -8.75 -33.49
C ALA A 30 -5.93 -10.17 -32.92
N ARG A 31 -5.32 -11.18 -33.55
CA ARG A 31 -5.31 -12.56 -33.05
C ARG A 31 -4.57 -12.69 -31.72
N ALA A 32 -3.33 -12.20 -31.67
CA ALA A 32 -2.52 -12.22 -30.44
C ALA A 32 -3.17 -11.40 -29.31
N ILE A 33 -3.84 -10.28 -29.64
CA ILE A 33 -4.61 -9.52 -28.67
C ILE A 33 -5.81 -10.34 -28.15
N SER A 34 -6.57 -10.99 -29.04
CA SER A 34 -7.70 -11.86 -28.67
C SER A 34 -7.25 -12.99 -27.73
N ASP A 35 -6.18 -13.70 -28.08
CA ASP A 35 -5.63 -14.79 -27.28
C ASP A 35 -5.16 -14.30 -25.90
N SER A 36 -4.51 -13.13 -25.84
CA SER A 36 -4.08 -12.50 -24.59
C SER A 36 -5.25 -12.09 -23.70
N LEU A 37 -6.32 -11.55 -24.30
CA LEU A 37 -7.54 -11.16 -23.58
C LEU A 37 -8.29 -12.37 -23.03
N SER A 38 -8.40 -13.46 -23.80
CA SER A 38 -9.00 -14.71 -23.34
C SER A 38 -8.26 -15.28 -22.12
N ASN A 39 -6.92 -15.25 -22.12
CA ASN A 39 -6.12 -15.65 -20.96
C ASN A 39 -6.32 -14.76 -19.73
N ARG A 40 -6.81 -13.54 -19.91
CA ARG A 40 -7.14 -12.58 -18.84
C ARG A 40 -8.62 -12.62 -18.43
N GLY A 41 -9.38 -13.61 -18.90
CA GLY A 41 -10.80 -13.79 -18.58
C GLY A 41 -11.76 -12.90 -19.38
N TYR A 42 -11.30 -12.29 -20.47
CA TYR A 42 -12.14 -11.52 -21.39
C TYR A 42 -12.45 -12.34 -22.64
N ASP A 43 -13.69 -12.79 -22.79
CA ASP A 43 -14.15 -13.47 -24.01
C ASP A 43 -14.39 -12.46 -25.14
N LEU A 44 -13.33 -12.16 -25.88
CA LEU A 44 -13.37 -11.23 -27.01
C LEU A 44 -12.67 -11.81 -28.23
N GLY A 45 -13.46 -12.33 -29.18
CA GLY A 45 -12.95 -12.92 -30.41
C GLY A 45 -12.25 -11.94 -31.35
N GLU A 46 -11.37 -12.46 -32.20
CA GLU A 46 -10.50 -11.67 -33.09
C GLU A 46 -11.26 -10.64 -33.95
N ARG A 47 -12.46 -10.97 -34.46
CA ARG A 47 -13.27 -10.03 -35.25
C ARG A 47 -13.69 -8.80 -34.43
N ALA A 48 -14.07 -8.99 -33.17
CA ALA A 48 -14.42 -7.91 -32.27
C ALA A 48 -13.18 -7.08 -31.89
N VAL A 49 -12.03 -7.72 -31.70
CA VAL A 49 -10.76 -7.02 -31.51
C VAL A 49 -10.41 -6.14 -32.71
N ARG A 50 -10.52 -6.65 -33.95
CA ARG A 50 -10.27 -5.86 -35.17
C ARG A 50 -11.19 -4.64 -35.27
N TYR A 51 -12.45 -4.76 -34.85
CA TYR A 51 -13.38 -3.64 -34.81
C TYR A 51 -12.95 -2.58 -33.80
N ASN A 52 -12.63 -2.99 -32.57
CA ASN A 52 -12.17 -2.07 -31.53
C ASN A 52 -10.83 -1.38 -31.90
N LEU A 53 -9.92 -2.09 -32.57
CA LEU A 53 -8.68 -1.49 -33.07
C LEU A 53 -8.92 -0.38 -34.10
N LYS A 54 -9.97 -0.47 -34.93
CA LYS A 54 -10.32 0.62 -35.85
C LYS A 54 -10.77 1.86 -35.07
N ILE A 55 -11.56 1.67 -34.03
CA ILE A 55 -12.00 2.76 -33.15
C ILE A 55 -10.79 3.41 -32.46
N LEU A 56 -9.86 2.61 -31.95
CA LEU A 56 -8.63 3.12 -31.31
C LEU A 56 -7.71 3.84 -32.30
N ASP A 57 -7.66 3.40 -33.56
CA ASP A 57 -6.95 4.07 -34.66
C ASP A 57 -7.63 5.43 -34.98
N GLU A 58 -8.97 5.48 -35.05
CA GLU A 58 -9.77 6.70 -35.31
C GLU A 58 -9.67 7.73 -34.17
N LEU A 59 -9.60 7.26 -32.92
CA LEU A 59 -9.36 8.09 -31.74
C LEU A 59 -7.89 8.55 -31.61
N GLY A 60 -7.01 8.04 -32.46
CA GLY A 60 -5.58 8.36 -32.46
C GLY A 60 -4.79 7.72 -31.31
N PHE A 61 -5.34 6.71 -30.63
CA PHE A 61 -4.69 6.02 -29.51
C PHE A 61 -3.74 4.92 -29.96
N THR A 62 -4.06 4.27 -31.09
CA THR A 62 -3.17 3.30 -31.72
C THR A 62 -2.80 3.75 -33.13
N LYS A 63 -1.66 3.23 -33.61
CA LYS A 63 -1.24 3.41 -35.00
C LYS A 63 -0.86 2.07 -35.60
N LYS A 64 -1.35 1.83 -36.81
CA LYS A 64 -0.99 0.65 -37.60
C LYS A 64 0.45 0.75 -38.11
N GLN A 65 1.24 -0.29 -37.87
CA GLN A 65 2.60 -0.44 -38.41
C GLN A 65 2.60 -1.62 -39.40
N GLY A 66 2.28 -1.34 -40.67
CA GLY A 66 2.26 -2.34 -41.74
C GLY A 66 1.35 -3.54 -41.44
N TYR A 67 1.83 -4.74 -41.78
CA TYR A 67 1.17 -6.02 -41.45
C TYR A 67 1.53 -6.53 -40.04
N SER A 68 2.49 -5.89 -39.37
CA SER A 68 3.04 -6.35 -38.09
C SER A 68 2.07 -6.14 -36.92
N GLY A 69 1.17 -5.15 -36.98
CA GLY A 69 0.17 -4.92 -35.94
C GLY A 69 -0.09 -3.46 -35.63
N ARG A 70 -0.47 -3.17 -34.38
CA ARG A 70 -0.62 -1.82 -33.82
C ARG A 70 0.43 -1.56 -32.75
N VAL A 71 0.78 -0.29 -32.61
CA VAL A 71 1.53 0.27 -31.49
C VAL A 71 0.71 1.39 -30.84
N LEU A 72 0.96 1.69 -29.56
CA LEU A 72 0.38 2.88 -28.93
C LEU A 72 1.01 4.15 -29.49
N THR A 73 0.20 5.19 -29.59
CA THR A 73 0.69 6.56 -29.77
C THR A 73 0.93 7.22 -28.42
N ALA A 74 1.62 8.37 -28.39
CA ALA A 74 1.76 9.16 -27.17
C ALA A 74 0.41 9.57 -26.55
N LEU A 75 -0.62 9.81 -27.38
CA LEU A 75 -1.97 10.09 -26.92
C LEU A 75 -2.61 8.85 -26.30
N GLY A 76 -2.47 7.68 -26.95
CA GLY A 76 -2.95 6.41 -26.42
C GLY A 76 -2.29 6.03 -25.10
N SER A 77 -0.99 6.24 -24.95
CA SER A 77 -0.29 6.00 -23.67
C SER A 77 -0.76 6.94 -22.57
N ARG A 78 -1.07 8.21 -22.87
CA ARG A 78 -1.64 9.14 -21.89
C ARG A 78 -3.04 8.73 -21.46
N GLU A 79 -3.91 8.44 -22.42
CA GLU A 79 -5.29 8.02 -22.15
C GLU A 79 -5.35 6.65 -21.46
N LEU A 80 -4.45 5.72 -21.79
CA LEU A 80 -4.29 4.48 -21.05
C LEU A 80 -3.87 4.77 -19.60
N ASN A 81 -2.89 5.63 -19.37
CA ASN A 81 -2.48 6.01 -18.02
C ASN A 81 -3.62 6.67 -17.22
N ASP A 82 -4.38 7.57 -17.83
CA ASP A 82 -5.52 8.23 -17.19
C ASP A 82 -6.67 7.23 -16.91
N ALA A 83 -6.97 6.34 -17.85
CA ALA A 83 -7.96 5.28 -17.65
C ALA A 83 -7.53 4.24 -16.61
N LEU A 84 -6.23 3.98 -16.49
CA LEU A 84 -5.66 3.18 -15.41
C LEU A 84 -5.83 3.86 -14.05
N VAL A 85 -5.97 5.19 -13.96
CA VAL A 85 -6.28 5.86 -12.68
C VAL A 85 -7.70 5.54 -12.21
N ASP A 86 -8.68 5.53 -13.12
CA ASP A 86 -10.06 5.14 -12.79
C ASP A 86 -10.18 3.63 -12.48
N ASP A 87 -9.46 2.77 -13.21
CA ASP A 87 -9.38 1.31 -12.92
C ASP A 87 -8.60 0.97 -11.64
N ARG A 88 -7.84 1.91 -11.09
CA ARG A 88 -7.09 1.76 -9.82
C ARG A 88 -7.93 2.15 -8.60
N VAL A 89 -9.10 2.76 -8.76
CA VAL A 89 -9.99 3.09 -7.63
C VAL A 89 -10.37 1.80 -6.90
N GLY A 90 -9.91 1.67 -5.65
CA GLY A 90 -10.13 0.46 -4.84
C GLY A 90 -9.00 -0.59 -4.92
N PHE A 91 -8.01 -0.42 -5.80
CA PHE A 91 -6.85 -1.33 -5.90
C PHE A 91 -6.08 -1.43 -4.58
N VAL A 92 -5.99 -0.33 -3.83
CA VAL A 92 -5.34 -0.29 -2.52
C VAL A 92 -6.12 -1.13 -1.51
N ASN A 93 -7.45 -1.01 -1.47
CA ASN A 93 -8.31 -1.82 -0.60
C ASN A 93 -8.21 -3.31 -0.96
N THR A 94 -8.36 -3.66 -2.23
CA THR A 94 -8.23 -5.06 -2.67
C THR A 94 -6.87 -5.64 -2.31
N ARG A 95 -5.81 -4.84 -2.45
CA ARG A 95 -4.46 -5.24 -2.03
C ARG A 95 -4.37 -5.42 -0.51
N ILE A 96 -4.92 -4.51 0.29
CA ILE A 96 -4.98 -4.64 1.75
C ILE A 96 -5.72 -5.94 2.13
N GLU A 97 -6.90 -6.17 1.57
CA GLU A 97 -7.70 -7.40 1.78
C GLU A 97 -6.92 -8.67 1.39
N GLU A 98 -6.23 -8.65 0.25
CA GLU A 98 -5.40 -9.77 -0.20
C GLU A 98 -4.24 -10.06 0.76
N TYR A 99 -3.53 -9.03 1.23
CA TYR A 99 -2.44 -9.21 2.19
C TYR A 99 -2.96 -9.66 3.57
N MET A 100 -4.07 -9.08 4.05
CA MET A 100 -4.73 -9.55 5.28
C MET A 100 -5.12 -11.03 5.17
N PHE A 101 -5.58 -11.46 3.99
CA PHE A 101 -5.94 -12.86 3.75
C PHE A 101 -4.72 -13.77 3.73
N LYS A 102 -3.63 -13.34 3.10
CA LYS A 102 -2.43 -14.16 2.90
C LYS A 102 -1.50 -14.21 4.12
N THR A 103 -1.49 -13.19 4.99
CA THR A 103 -0.70 -13.25 6.22
C THR A 103 -1.14 -14.43 7.09
N SER A 104 -0.16 -15.07 7.72
CA SER A 104 -0.33 -16.31 8.49
C SER A 104 0.29 -16.20 9.89
N PHE A 105 0.68 -15.00 10.30
CA PHE A 105 1.34 -14.77 11.57
C PHE A 105 0.44 -15.16 12.74
N ASP A 106 0.95 -16.07 13.56
CA ASP A 106 0.32 -16.55 14.77
C ASP A 106 1.05 -15.99 16.01
N PRO A 107 0.40 -15.15 16.82
CA PRO A 107 1.00 -14.56 18.01
C PRO A 107 1.39 -15.62 19.06
N ASP A 108 0.69 -16.75 19.12
CA ASP A 108 0.93 -17.78 20.14
C ASP A 108 2.26 -18.53 19.86
N THR A 109 2.62 -18.70 18.59
CA THR A 109 3.86 -19.39 18.17
C THR A 109 4.96 -18.43 17.70
N SER A 110 4.65 -17.14 17.51
CA SER A 110 5.55 -16.14 16.91
C SER A 110 6.13 -16.60 15.57
N ARG A 111 5.31 -17.25 14.74
CA ARG A 111 5.67 -17.81 13.44
C ARG A 111 4.64 -17.43 12.38
N GLY A 112 5.06 -17.54 11.13
CA GLY A 112 4.22 -17.26 9.96
C GLY A 112 4.63 -15.97 9.25
N ASP A 113 3.90 -15.67 8.19
CA ASP A 113 4.20 -14.56 7.30
C ASP A 113 3.56 -13.27 7.80
N VAL A 114 4.36 -12.22 7.91
CA VAL A 114 3.93 -10.86 8.26
C VAL A 114 3.98 -9.96 7.03
N ILE A 115 3.18 -8.88 7.05
CA ILE A 115 3.14 -7.91 5.96
C ILE A 115 4.18 -6.84 6.24
N ALA A 116 4.98 -6.49 5.23
CA ALA A 116 6.03 -5.50 5.34
C ALA A 116 5.89 -4.37 4.33
N ASN A 117 6.39 -3.20 4.73
CA ASN A 117 6.76 -2.11 3.84
C ASN A 117 8.25 -2.29 3.49
N THR A 118 8.64 -2.00 2.27
CA THR A 118 10.03 -2.14 1.81
C THR A 118 10.64 -0.80 1.52
N SER A 119 11.90 -0.63 1.88
CA SER A 119 12.69 0.56 1.61
C SER A 119 14.02 0.16 0.98
N ILE A 120 14.48 0.92 -0.01
CA ILE A 120 15.83 0.79 -0.55
C ILE A 120 16.64 1.99 -0.05
N VAL A 121 17.81 1.73 0.51
CA VAL A 121 18.76 2.73 1.04
C VAL A 121 20.16 2.48 0.51
N ASP A 122 20.98 3.51 0.49
CA ASP A 122 22.43 3.34 0.25
C ASP A 122 23.04 2.53 1.40
N LYS A 123 23.90 1.55 1.07
CA LYS A 123 24.54 0.70 2.08
C LYS A 123 25.41 1.51 3.05
N ALA A 124 25.97 2.65 2.60
CA ALA A 124 26.74 3.56 3.44
C ALA A 124 25.90 4.24 4.54
N ASP A 125 24.59 4.38 4.34
CA ASP A 125 23.66 5.01 5.31
C ASP A 125 23.01 3.98 6.26
N SER A 126 23.33 2.69 6.14
CA SER A 126 22.63 1.60 6.84
C SER A 126 22.61 1.73 8.37
N GLU A 127 23.74 2.03 9.00
CA GLU A 127 23.82 2.19 10.46
C GLU A 127 22.92 3.33 10.95
N LYS A 128 22.96 4.48 10.27
CA LYS A 128 22.12 5.64 10.58
C LYS A 128 20.63 5.31 10.41
N VAL A 129 20.27 4.56 9.35
CA VAL A 129 18.88 4.12 9.13
C VAL A 129 18.43 3.22 10.27
N PHE A 130 19.23 2.21 10.65
CA PHE A 130 18.87 1.28 11.72
C PHE A 130 18.71 1.97 13.07
N GLU A 131 19.57 2.94 13.40
CA GLU A 131 19.41 3.76 14.61
C GLU A 131 18.07 4.52 14.60
N ILE A 132 17.74 5.19 13.49
CA ILE A 132 16.50 5.98 13.37
C ILE A 132 15.26 5.09 13.44
N LEU A 133 15.30 3.91 12.80
CA LEU A 133 14.21 2.93 12.87
C LEU A 133 13.99 2.44 14.31
N GLY A 134 15.07 2.15 15.04
CA GLY A 134 15.01 1.79 16.45
C GLY A 134 14.42 2.90 17.31
N ARG A 135 14.89 4.14 17.15
CA ARG A 135 14.37 5.32 17.86
C ARG A 135 12.89 5.58 17.56
N ALA A 136 12.44 5.38 16.32
CA ALA A 136 11.04 5.51 15.96
C ALA A 136 10.15 4.45 16.64
N PHE A 137 10.66 3.23 16.85
CA PHE A 137 9.97 2.21 17.63
C PHE A 137 9.94 2.55 19.11
N ASP A 138 11.06 2.96 19.69
CA ASP A 138 11.15 3.29 21.11
C ASP A 138 10.27 4.49 21.49
N ALA A 139 10.06 5.41 20.55
CA ALA A 139 9.11 6.52 20.70
C ALA A 139 7.63 6.11 20.49
N GLY A 140 7.36 4.86 20.09
CA GLY A 140 6.00 4.33 19.86
C GLY A 140 5.41 4.69 18.50
N TYR A 141 6.21 5.15 17.53
CA TYR A 141 5.72 5.65 16.24
C TYR A 141 5.82 4.64 15.09
N THR A 142 6.23 3.40 15.35
CA THR A 142 6.19 2.30 14.36
C THR A 142 5.63 1.02 14.99
N ILE A 143 5.57 -0.06 14.21
CA ILE A 143 4.91 -1.31 14.59
C ILE A 143 5.85 -2.26 15.32
N SER A 144 7.09 -2.41 14.86
CA SER A 144 8.02 -3.37 15.45
C SER A 144 9.46 -2.90 15.34
N ARG A 145 10.28 -3.31 16.31
CA ARG A 145 11.74 -3.19 16.27
C ARG A 145 12.38 -4.20 15.31
N ARG A 146 11.60 -5.18 14.84
CA ARG A 146 12.09 -6.22 13.93
C ARG A 146 12.03 -5.76 12.48
N VAL A 147 13.08 -6.05 11.73
CA VAL A 147 13.19 -5.77 10.30
C VAL A 147 13.77 -6.96 9.56
N LEU A 148 13.45 -7.10 8.28
CA LEU A 148 14.22 -7.95 7.37
C LEU A 148 15.24 -7.08 6.63
N ILE A 149 16.49 -7.54 6.60
CA ILE A 149 17.57 -6.92 5.82
C ILE A 149 17.78 -7.79 4.58
N LEU A 150 17.81 -7.14 3.42
CA LEU A 150 18.08 -7.74 2.12
C LEU A 150 19.38 -7.12 1.59
N GLU A 151 20.33 -7.95 1.22
CA GLU A 151 21.62 -7.51 0.70
C GLU A 151 21.54 -7.19 -0.79
N GLU A 152 22.58 -6.52 -1.30
CA GLU A 152 22.77 -6.30 -2.72
C GLU A 152 22.64 -7.60 -3.53
N GLY A 153 21.85 -7.55 -4.61
CA GLY A 153 21.60 -8.72 -5.47
C GLY A 153 20.52 -9.67 -4.94
N ASP A 154 20.02 -9.49 -3.73
CA ASP A 154 18.86 -10.24 -3.26
C ASP A 154 17.63 -9.88 -4.11
N SER A 155 16.83 -10.90 -4.42
CA SER A 155 15.51 -10.73 -5.02
C SER A 155 14.44 -11.37 -4.14
N LEU A 156 13.38 -10.62 -3.85
CA LEU A 156 12.25 -11.11 -3.08
C LEU A 156 10.94 -10.58 -3.68
N SER A 157 10.13 -11.50 -4.21
CA SER A 157 8.95 -11.18 -5.02
C SER A 157 9.31 -10.32 -6.23
N SER A 158 8.79 -9.09 -6.34
CA SER A 158 9.10 -8.13 -7.41
C SER A 158 10.15 -7.09 -7.03
N LEU A 159 10.77 -7.22 -5.84
CA LEU A 159 11.83 -6.33 -5.37
C LEU A 159 13.20 -6.95 -5.66
N GLU A 160 14.03 -6.21 -6.37
CA GLU A 160 15.45 -6.51 -6.58
C GLU A 160 16.28 -5.40 -5.92
N ILE A 161 17.30 -5.78 -5.16
CA ILE A 161 18.17 -4.83 -4.47
C ILE A 161 19.34 -4.43 -5.38
N PRO A 162 19.43 -3.15 -5.79
CA PRO A 162 20.48 -2.68 -6.69
C PRO A 162 21.87 -2.77 -6.08
N ALA A 163 22.88 -2.72 -6.96
CA ALA A 163 24.27 -2.61 -6.54
C ALA A 163 24.51 -1.38 -5.64
N GLY A 164 25.30 -1.55 -4.57
CA GLY A 164 25.58 -0.52 -3.57
C GLY A 164 24.42 -0.19 -2.63
N SER A 165 23.30 -0.91 -2.71
CA SER A 165 22.10 -0.64 -1.91
C SER A 165 21.79 -1.76 -0.93
N LEU A 166 20.96 -1.44 0.07
CA LEU A 166 20.41 -2.38 1.04
C LEU A 166 18.89 -2.25 1.05
N GLY A 167 18.20 -3.39 1.08
CA GLY A 167 16.77 -3.45 1.27
C GLY A 167 16.42 -3.59 2.75
N VAL A 168 15.50 -2.76 3.24
CA VAL A 168 14.97 -2.85 4.61
C VAL A 168 13.47 -3.06 4.56
N ALA A 169 12.99 -4.16 5.14
CA ALA A 169 11.56 -4.42 5.29
C ALA A 169 11.11 -4.21 6.73
N THR A 170 10.21 -3.25 6.95
CA THR A 170 9.61 -2.91 8.25
C THR A 170 8.19 -3.44 8.34
N LEU A 171 7.77 -3.96 9.49
CA LEU A 171 6.42 -4.51 9.67
C LEU A 171 5.32 -3.45 9.48
N CYS A 172 4.22 -3.87 8.88
CA CYS A 172 3.03 -3.05 8.62
C CYS A 172 1.90 -3.38 9.60
N SER A 173 1.12 -2.36 10.01
CA SER A 173 -0.02 -2.51 10.91
C SER A 173 -1.09 -3.45 10.36
N ILE A 174 -1.16 -3.63 9.04
CA ILE A 174 -2.11 -4.56 8.41
C ILE A 174 -1.82 -6.02 8.80
N THR A 175 -0.61 -6.32 9.29
CA THR A 175 -0.33 -7.64 9.91
C THR A 175 -1.29 -7.90 11.07
N ILE A 176 -1.54 -6.89 11.90
CA ILE A 176 -2.47 -6.96 13.04
C ILE A 176 -3.91 -7.08 12.53
N ASP A 177 -4.26 -6.39 11.45
CA ASP A 177 -5.57 -6.52 10.79
C ASP A 177 -5.81 -7.97 10.32
N GLY A 178 -4.78 -8.61 9.76
CA GLY A 178 -4.81 -10.02 9.40
C GLY A 178 -4.96 -10.95 10.61
N MET A 179 -4.24 -10.70 11.71
CA MET A 179 -4.39 -11.47 12.95
C MET A 179 -5.82 -11.42 13.50
N LEU A 180 -6.43 -10.22 13.53
CA LEU A 180 -7.83 -10.02 13.92
C LEU A 180 -8.75 -10.84 13.01
N MET A 181 -8.58 -10.74 11.70
CA MET A 181 -9.38 -11.46 10.73
C MET A 181 -9.27 -12.98 10.86
N LYS A 182 -8.08 -13.53 11.12
CA LYS A 182 -7.88 -14.97 11.32
C LYS A 182 -8.56 -15.50 12.58
N ARG A 183 -8.83 -14.63 13.57
CA ARG A 183 -9.66 -14.95 14.74
C ARG A 183 -11.15 -14.65 14.53
N GLY A 184 -11.58 -14.43 13.28
CA GLY A 184 -12.98 -14.20 12.92
C GLY A 184 -13.47 -12.77 13.18
N ILE A 185 -12.58 -11.83 13.48
CA ILE A 185 -12.93 -10.43 13.72
C ILE A 185 -12.83 -9.67 12.39
N PRO A 186 -13.94 -9.20 11.79
CA PRO A 186 -13.87 -8.46 10.54
C PRO A 186 -13.26 -7.08 10.80
N VAL A 187 -12.31 -6.69 9.95
CA VAL A 187 -11.58 -5.43 10.02
C VAL A 187 -11.80 -4.63 8.75
N ASN A 188 -12.10 -3.34 8.89
CA ASN A 188 -12.18 -2.39 7.79
C ASN A 188 -11.13 -1.29 7.98
N THR A 189 -10.05 -1.29 7.21
CA THR A 189 -9.04 -0.23 7.22
C THR A 189 -9.59 1.01 6.51
N SER A 190 -10.13 1.96 7.29
CA SER A 190 -10.99 3.03 6.77
C SER A 190 -10.23 4.25 6.27
N PHE A 191 -9.26 4.75 7.04
CA PHE A 191 -8.52 5.98 6.73
C PHE A 191 -7.03 5.85 6.96
N ALA A 192 -6.24 6.50 6.11
CA ALA A 192 -4.90 6.97 6.44
C ALA A 192 -4.99 8.43 6.90
N GLY A 193 -4.04 8.87 7.70
CA GLY A 193 -4.00 10.25 8.16
C GLY A 193 -2.69 10.67 8.76
N VAL A 194 -2.67 11.94 9.15
CA VAL A 194 -1.57 12.60 9.86
C VAL A 194 -2.05 12.89 11.28
N MET A 195 -1.34 12.35 12.26
CA MET A 195 -1.62 12.51 13.69
C MET A 195 -0.71 13.59 14.28
N GLU A 196 -1.32 14.58 14.94
CA GLU A 196 -0.59 15.57 15.72
C GLU A 196 -0.08 14.95 17.02
N ILE A 197 1.22 15.10 17.27
CA ILE A 197 1.86 14.75 18.53
C ILE A 197 2.21 16.03 19.27
N ARG A 198 1.84 16.12 20.55
CA ARG A 198 2.18 17.24 21.43
C ARG A 198 2.49 16.75 22.84
N LYS A 199 3.62 17.17 23.40
CA LYS A 199 4.12 16.69 24.72
C LYS A 199 4.18 15.15 24.77
N LYS A 200 4.65 14.53 23.69
CA LYS A 200 4.73 13.06 23.50
C LYS A 200 3.39 12.33 23.52
N GLN A 201 2.27 13.05 23.40
CA GLN A 201 0.92 12.47 23.39
C GLN A 201 0.26 12.69 22.03
N PRO A 202 -0.45 11.69 21.48
CA PRO A 202 -1.28 11.87 20.30
C PRO A 202 -2.49 12.77 20.64
N ILE A 203 -2.79 13.74 19.77
CA ILE A 203 -3.84 14.74 20.03
C ILE A 203 -5.06 14.51 19.15
N GLN A 204 -4.89 14.55 17.82
CA GLN A 204 -5.96 14.31 16.85
C GLN A 204 -5.38 14.12 15.44
N PHE A 205 -6.17 13.57 14.54
CA PHE A 205 -5.86 13.60 13.11
C PHE A 205 -6.06 15.01 12.54
N THR A 206 -5.05 15.55 11.87
CA THR A 206 -5.13 16.84 11.16
C THR A 206 -5.63 16.67 9.73
N ASP A 207 -5.27 15.55 9.10
CA ASP A 207 -5.58 15.23 7.73
C ASP A 207 -5.99 13.76 7.62
N LEU A 208 -6.99 13.49 6.79
CA LEU A 208 -7.52 12.15 6.56
C LEU A 208 -7.77 11.92 5.08
N ILE A 209 -7.43 10.73 4.61
CA ILE A 209 -7.78 10.24 3.28
C ILE A 209 -8.36 8.84 3.45
N ALA A 210 -9.58 8.64 2.96
CA ALA A 210 -10.23 7.34 2.98
C ALA A 210 -9.48 6.38 2.04
N TYR A 211 -9.27 5.15 2.48
CA TYR A 211 -8.77 4.12 1.57
C TYR A 211 -9.82 3.71 0.54
N ALA A 212 -11.10 3.67 0.96
CA ALA A 212 -12.23 3.46 0.07
C ALA A 212 -12.33 4.58 -0.97
N GLY A 213 -12.45 4.19 -2.25
CA GLY A 213 -12.57 5.13 -3.35
C GLY A 213 -11.26 5.82 -3.76
N SER A 214 -10.12 5.44 -3.18
CA SER A 214 -8.81 5.97 -3.58
C SER A 214 -8.17 5.13 -4.69
N SER A 215 -7.65 5.80 -5.72
CA SER A 215 -6.86 5.20 -6.80
C SER A 215 -5.36 5.12 -6.51
N LEU A 216 -4.90 5.90 -5.55
CA LEU A 216 -3.52 5.91 -5.06
C LEU A 216 -3.51 5.52 -3.59
N ASP A 217 -2.42 4.91 -3.14
CA ASP A 217 -2.21 4.61 -1.73
C ASP A 217 -2.16 5.93 -0.94
N PRO A 218 -3.13 6.18 -0.03
CA PRO A 218 -3.14 7.36 0.82
C PRO A 218 -1.83 7.59 1.58
N MET A 219 -1.16 6.53 2.03
CA MET A 219 0.12 6.66 2.73
C MET A 219 1.22 7.17 1.80
N LYS A 220 1.27 6.68 0.56
CA LYS A 220 2.19 7.23 -0.46
C LYS A 220 1.92 8.70 -0.74
N MET A 221 0.65 9.12 -0.73
CA MET A 221 0.30 10.53 -0.91
C MET A 221 0.84 11.40 0.23
N PHE A 222 0.66 10.99 1.49
CA PHE A 222 1.19 11.74 2.63
C PHE A 222 2.71 11.79 2.64
N MET A 223 3.39 10.67 2.41
CA MET A 223 4.86 10.63 2.28
C MET A 223 5.35 11.54 1.15
N GLY A 224 4.75 11.46 -0.04
CA GLY A 224 5.15 12.27 -1.20
C GLY A 224 4.93 13.78 -1.01
N ARG A 225 3.95 14.17 -0.18
CA ARG A 225 3.72 15.58 0.19
C ARG A 225 4.65 16.07 1.31
N LYS A 226 5.43 15.18 1.94
CA LYS A 226 6.37 15.50 3.03
C LYS A 226 5.70 16.28 4.17
N VAL A 227 4.49 15.87 4.54
CA VAL A 227 3.70 16.51 5.62
C VAL A 227 4.09 16.04 7.01
N ALA A 228 4.79 14.90 7.11
CA ALA A 228 5.22 14.35 8.38
C ALA A 228 6.41 15.13 8.95
N ARG A 229 6.52 15.09 10.27
CA ARG A 229 7.62 15.60 11.09
C ARG A 229 7.86 14.60 12.22
N VAL A 230 8.29 13.41 11.85
CA VAL A 230 8.48 12.28 12.76
C VAL A 230 9.69 12.50 13.66
N VAL A 231 10.78 13.08 13.14
CA VAL A 231 11.99 13.39 13.93
C VAL A 231 11.65 14.37 15.05
N ASP A 232 10.89 15.44 14.77
CA ASP A 232 10.45 16.40 15.79
C ASP A 232 9.60 15.73 16.89
N ALA A 233 8.77 14.73 16.50
CA ALA A 233 8.01 13.94 17.47
C ALA A 233 8.91 13.06 18.34
N ILE A 234 9.93 12.41 17.74
CA ILE A 234 10.90 11.55 18.45
C ILE A 234 11.73 12.38 19.45
N GLU A 235 12.27 13.51 19.01
CA GLU A 235 13.25 14.30 19.77
C GLU A 235 12.59 15.31 20.71
N GLY A 236 11.64 16.09 20.18
CA GLY A 236 10.97 17.17 20.90
C GLY A 236 9.66 16.75 21.55
N GLY A 237 9.08 15.61 21.18
CA GLY A 237 7.73 15.24 21.61
C GLY A 237 6.62 16.08 20.96
N HIS A 238 6.94 16.77 19.86
CA HIS A 238 6.02 17.66 19.14
C HIS A 238 6.20 17.48 17.64
N GLY A 239 5.22 16.92 16.93
CA GLY A 239 5.41 16.61 15.51
C GLY A 239 4.16 16.10 14.84
N LEU A 240 4.34 15.58 13.63
CA LEU A 240 3.27 15.02 12.80
C LEU A 240 3.69 13.61 12.38
N VAL A 241 2.95 12.60 12.79
CA VAL A 241 3.26 11.19 12.46
C VAL A 241 2.18 10.62 11.57
N LEU A 242 2.55 9.71 10.67
CA LEU A 242 1.58 9.01 9.83
C LEU A 242 0.88 7.94 10.67
N ALA A 243 -0.43 7.83 10.50
CA ALA A 243 -1.26 6.89 11.23
C ALA A 243 -2.41 6.41 10.34
N ASN A 244 -3.02 5.30 10.71
CA ASN A 244 -4.22 4.80 10.05
C ASN A 244 -5.29 4.46 11.09
N VAL A 245 -6.54 4.40 10.63
CA VAL A 245 -7.68 3.98 11.41
C VAL A 245 -8.27 2.74 10.77
N ARG A 246 -8.57 1.74 11.60
CA ARG A 246 -9.41 0.61 11.23
C ARG A 246 -10.67 0.62 12.07
N GLU A 247 -11.70 -0.01 11.57
CA GLU A 247 -12.96 -0.19 12.26
C GLU A 247 -13.23 -1.68 12.45
N VAL A 248 -13.71 -2.05 13.64
CA VAL A 248 -14.22 -3.41 13.91
C VAL A 248 -15.62 -3.32 14.52
N PRO A 249 -16.49 -4.34 14.36
CA PRO A 249 -17.80 -4.33 14.97
C PRO A 249 -17.73 -4.19 16.49
N ILE A 250 -18.67 -3.45 17.09
CA ILE A 250 -18.76 -3.31 18.54
C ILE A 250 -18.83 -4.67 19.26
N ALA A 251 -19.49 -5.65 18.65
CA ALA A 251 -19.60 -7.01 19.19
C ALA A 251 -18.24 -7.73 19.35
N ALA A 252 -17.22 -7.30 18.60
CA ALA A 252 -15.87 -7.85 18.65
C ALA A 252 -14.89 -6.97 19.46
N ALA A 253 -15.34 -5.86 20.06
CA ALA A 253 -14.47 -4.88 20.69
C ALA A 253 -13.56 -5.48 21.78
N SER A 254 -14.12 -6.28 22.69
CA SER A 254 -13.34 -6.91 23.78
C SER A 254 -12.34 -7.94 23.25
N GLN A 255 -12.71 -8.73 22.24
CA GLN A 255 -11.82 -9.72 21.64
C GLN A 255 -10.69 -9.04 20.85
N ALA A 256 -11.01 -7.96 20.15
CA ALA A 256 -10.02 -7.14 19.46
C ALA A 256 -9.03 -6.54 20.46
N ALA A 257 -9.51 -5.89 21.53
CA ALA A 257 -8.66 -5.30 22.56
C ALA A 257 -7.68 -6.34 23.16
N HIS A 258 -8.17 -7.53 23.52
CA HIS A 258 -7.33 -8.62 24.03
C HIS A 258 -6.26 -9.06 23.03
N LEU A 259 -6.59 -9.19 21.74
CA LEU A 259 -5.61 -9.53 20.72
C LEU A 259 -4.56 -8.43 20.52
N LEU A 260 -4.97 -7.16 20.61
CA LEU A 260 -4.06 -6.03 20.51
C LEU A 260 -3.09 -5.97 21.69
N GLU A 261 -3.55 -6.24 22.91
CA GLU A 261 -2.70 -6.37 24.10
C GLU A 261 -1.69 -7.52 23.93
N GLN A 262 -2.16 -8.68 23.47
CA GLN A 262 -1.30 -9.82 23.15
C GLN A 262 -0.24 -9.44 22.10
N SER A 263 -0.65 -8.74 21.04
CA SER A 263 0.25 -8.32 19.96
C SER A 263 1.33 -7.36 20.49
N ASN A 264 0.95 -6.41 21.34
CA ASN A 264 1.87 -5.48 21.97
C ASN A 264 2.90 -6.20 22.85
N SER A 265 2.48 -7.23 23.60
CA SER A 265 3.40 -8.03 24.43
C SER A 265 4.47 -8.79 23.62
N LEU A 266 4.22 -9.03 22.33
CA LEU A 266 5.13 -9.68 21.39
C LEU A 266 6.05 -8.70 20.64
N GLY A 267 5.96 -7.41 20.95
CA GLY A 267 6.72 -6.36 20.25
C GLY A 267 6.09 -5.92 18.92
N LEU A 268 4.78 -6.17 18.73
CA LEU A 268 3.95 -5.54 17.70
C LEU A 268 3.15 -4.39 18.33
N GLY A 269 3.78 -3.24 18.42
CA GLY A 269 3.23 -2.01 19.01
C GLY A 269 2.55 -1.10 17.99
N GLY A 270 2.62 0.20 18.27
CA GLY A 270 2.06 1.25 17.43
C GLY A 270 0.57 1.53 17.65
N LEU A 271 -0.08 0.85 18.60
CA LEU A 271 -1.44 1.19 19.01
C LEU A 271 -1.47 2.60 19.62
N ILE A 272 -2.27 3.49 19.05
CA ILE A 272 -2.48 4.85 19.56
C ILE A 272 -3.61 4.83 20.58
N THR A 273 -4.80 4.38 20.15
CA THR A 273 -5.97 4.28 21.02
C THR A 273 -7.05 3.40 20.39
N ILE A 274 -7.93 2.88 21.24
CA ILE A 274 -9.21 2.29 20.86
C ILE A 274 -10.29 3.32 21.21
N GLY A 275 -11.16 3.64 20.26
CA GLY A 275 -12.25 4.58 20.44
C GLY A 275 -13.51 3.94 21.02
N ASP A 276 -14.38 4.78 21.58
CA ASP A 276 -15.70 4.36 22.04
C ASP A 276 -16.60 3.93 20.86
N PRO A 277 -17.57 3.03 21.11
CA PRO A 277 -18.49 2.59 20.07
C PRO A 277 -19.30 3.73 19.44
N GLY A 278 -19.30 3.78 18.11
CA GLY A 278 -20.03 4.77 17.31
C GLY A 278 -19.54 6.22 17.47
N LYS A 279 -18.42 6.45 18.18
CA LYS A 279 -17.83 7.78 18.32
C LYS A 279 -16.61 7.94 17.42
N PRO A 280 -16.33 9.16 16.94
CA PRO A 280 -15.07 9.44 16.27
C PRO A 280 -13.86 9.09 17.15
N VAL A 281 -12.82 8.53 16.54
CA VAL A 281 -11.55 8.23 17.22
C VAL A 281 -10.53 9.30 16.85
N MET A 282 -10.10 10.11 17.81
CA MET A 282 -9.11 11.19 17.58
C MET A 282 -9.52 12.15 16.44
N GLY A 283 -10.82 12.44 16.32
CA GLY A 283 -11.39 13.26 15.26
C GLY A 283 -11.69 12.52 13.94
N CYS A 284 -11.22 11.28 13.77
CA CYS A 284 -11.54 10.45 12.61
C CYS A 284 -12.95 9.87 12.74
N PRO A 285 -13.82 9.99 11.71
CA PRO A 285 -15.15 9.40 11.75
C PRO A 285 -15.08 7.86 11.83
N VAL A 286 -16.05 7.28 12.53
CA VAL A 286 -16.22 5.83 12.70
C VAL A 286 -17.66 5.47 12.36
N GLY A 287 -17.86 4.43 11.58
CA GLY A 287 -19.19 3.95 11.20
C GLY A 287 -20.06 3.50 12.39
N SER A 288 -21.38 3.66 12.26
CA SER A 288 -22.35 3.20 13.26
C SER A 288 -22.19 1.70 13.54
N GLY A 289 -22.29 1.31 14.82
CA GLY A 289 -22.14 -0.08 15.26
C GLY A 289 -20.70 -0.60 15.27
N LYS A 290 -19.70 0.27 15.09
CA LYS A 290 -18.28 -0.07 15.11
C LYS A 290 -17.53 0.70 16.18
N ILE A 291 -16.34 0.22 16.54
CA ILE A 291 -15.31 0.98 17.24
C ILE A 291 -14.20 1.34 16.25
N GLY A 292 -13.56 2.48 16.46
CA GLY A 292 -12.37 2.89 15.70
C GLY A 292 -11.10 2.53 16.45
N ILE A 293 -10.07 2.07 15.75
CA ILE A 293 -8.76 1.75 16.34
C ILE A 293 -7.67 2.46 15.53
N ALA A 294 -6.95 3.37 16.18
CA ALA A 294 -5.89 4.14 15.56
C ALA A 294 -4.52 3.48 15.81
N PHE A 295 -3.72 3.34 14.75
CA PHE A 295 -2.33 2.89 14.83
C PHE A 295 -1.40 3.85 14.12
N CYS A 296 -0.19 4.00 14.65
CA CYS A 296 0.93 4.57 13.91
C CYS A 296 1.24 3.72 12.67
N ALA A 297 1.71 4.35 11.61
CA ALA A 297 2.09 3.65 10.39
C ALA A 297 3.54 3.13 10.49
N GLY A 298 3.79 1.89 10.06
CA GLY A 298 5.13 1.30 10.06
C GLY A 298 6.16 2.07 9.21
N VAL A 299 5.69 2.90 8.27
CA VAL A 299 6.53 3.75 7.42
C VAL A 299 7.08 4.99 8.12
N ASN A 300 6.66 5.31 9.35
CA ASN A 300 7.20 6.46 10.08
C ASN A 300 8.71 6.37 10.32
N GLY A 301 9.24 5.17 10.54
CA GLY A 301 10.69 4.97 10.66
C GLY A 301 11.45 5.37 9.39
N PRO A 302 11.13 4.78 8.22
CA PRO A 302 11.69 5.22 6.95
C PRO A 302 11.49 6.71 6.65
N VAL A 303 10.33 7.28 6.98
CA VAL A 303 10.05 8.71 6.83
C VAL A 303 10.97 9.56 7.72
N ALA A 304 11.18 9.17 8.98
CA ALA A 304 12.14 9.85 9.86
C ALA A 304 13.57 9.80 9.30
N ALA A 305 13.96 8.69 8.67
CA ALA A 305 15.26 8.59 8.00
C ALA A 305 15.36 9.56 6.81
N GLU A 306 14.30 9.69 6.01
CA GLU A 306 14.21 10.67 4.92
C GLU A 306 14.32 12.12 5.45
N GLU A 307 13.62 12.45 6.53
CA GLU A 307 13.67 13.75 7.20
C GLU A 307 15.11 14.11 7.65
N MET A 308 15.90 13.12 8.06
CA MET A 308 17.31 13.26 8.43
C MET A 308 18.27 13.27 7.24
N GLY A 309 17.75 13.41 6.01
CA GLY A 309 18.52 13.54 4.78
C GLY A 309 19.02 12.23 4.17
N VAL A 310 18.58 11.07 4.67
CA VAL A 310 18.92 9.78 4.05
C VAL A 310 18.16 9.63 2.73
N LYS A 311 18.86 9.19 1.68
CA LYS A 311 18.22 8.83 0.41
C LYS A 311 17.55 7.47 0.56
N ILE A 312 16.25 7.49 0.84
CA ILE A 312 15.44 6.29 1.06
C ILE A 312 14.22 6.29 0.13
N LYS A 313 13.94 5.15 -0.51
CA LYS A 313 12.74 4.95 -1.33
C LYS A 313 11.85 3.89 -0.71
N THR A 314 10.74 4.29 -0.10
CA THR A 314 9.81 3.40 0.61
C THR A 314 8.56 3.08 -0.20
N SER A 315 8.18 1.81 -0.19
CA SER A 315 6.92 1.29 -0.74
C SER A 315 6.10 0.66 0.40
N PRO A 316 4.95 1.27 0.78
CA PRO A 316 4.05 0.67 1.75
C PRO A 316 3.36 -0.59 1.19
N ILE A 317 2.95 -1.48 2.09
CA ILE A 317 2.13 -2.69 1.81
C ILE A 317 2.71 -3.49 0.64
N SER A 318 4.02 -3.75 0.69
CA SER A 318 4.76 -4.16 -0.49
C SER A 318 4.92 -5.68 -0.59
N MET A 319 5.01 -6.41 0.52
CA MET A 319 5.31 -7.84 0.51
C MET A 319 4.90 -8.61 1.77
N LEU A 320 4.91 -9.94 1.65
CA LEU A 320 4.87 -10.88 2.77
C LEU A 320 6.29 -11.39 3.04
N ILE A 321 6.66 -11.47 4.30
CA ILE A 321 7.96 -12.00 4.74
C ILE A 321 7.74 -12.97 5.90
N ASP A 322 8.54 -14.03 5.94
CA ASP A 322 8.59 -14.94 7.08
C ASP A 322 9.15 -14.19 8.29
N TYR A 323 8.36 -14.09 9.37
CA TYR A 323 8.74 -13.40 10.59
C TYR A 323 10.04 -13.94 11.21
N SER A 324 10.34 -15.23 11.04
CA SER A 324 11.55 -15.86 11.58
C SER A 324 12.84 -15.35 10.93
N ARG A 325 12.75 -14.80 9.70
CA ARG A 325 13.88 -14.19 8.98
C ARG A 325 14.16 -12.76 9.42
N THR A 326 13.28 -12.15 10.21
CA THR A 326 13.50 -10.80 10.72
C THR A 326 14.51 -10.79 11.88
N THR A 327 15.23 -9.70 12.03
CA THR A 327 16.14 -9.45 13.14
C THR A 327 15.67 -8.23 13.93
N SER A 328 15.92 -8.22 15.23
CA SER A 328 15.65 -7.02 16.05
C SER A 328 16.77 -6.02 15.87
N LEU A 329 16.40 -4.77 15.61
CA LEU A 329 17.36 -3.67 15.68
C LEU A 329 17.86 -3.51 17.12
N LYS A 330 19.14 -3.15 17.25
CA LYS A 330 19.79 -2.88 18.54
C LYS A 330 19.29 -1.59 19.15
#